data_AF-A0A1F8MBQ7-F1
#
_entry.id   AF-A0A1F8MBQ7-F1
#
_cell.length_a   1.000
_cell.length_b   1.000
_cell.length_c   1.000
_cell.angle_alpha   90.00
_cell.angle_beta   90.00
_cell.angle_gamma   90.00
#
_symmetry.space_group_name_H-M   'P 1'
#
loop_
_entity.id
_entity.type
_entity.pdbx_description
1 polymer ?
#
loop_
_entity_poly.entity_id
_entity_poly.type
_entity_poly.pdbx_seq_one_letter_code
_entity_poly.pdbx_strand_id
1 'polypeptide(L)' 'MIKEPIIYKLGQQSKIATNIRRADVNGDKGWVVLELEREGKDIEHGITWVTGRGVRVDPVIGDIVEG' A
#
# COMPACT_ATOMS: atom_id res chain seq x y z
N MET A 1 7.82 3.80 14.83
CA MET A 1 8.03 2.40 14.41
C MET A 1 6.68 1.78 14.12
N ILE A 2 6.50 1.23 12.92
CA ILE A 2 5.30 0.48 12.55
C ILE A 2 5.29 -0.83 13.35
N LYS A 3 4.25 -1.07 14.16
CA LYS A 3 4.14 -2.25 15.04
C LYS A 3 3.25 -3.36 14.48
N GLU A 4 2.67 -3.14 13.30
CA GLU A 4 1.72 -4.04 12.68
C GLU A 4 2.11 -4.36 11.23
N PRO A 5 1.80 -5.54 10.70
CA PRO A 5 2.10 -5.88 9.32
C PRO A 5 1.11 -5.21 8.36
N ILE A 6 1.31 -3.91 8.09
CA ILE A 6 0.37 -3.03 7.37
C ILE A 6 -0.02 -3.60 6.00
N ILE A 7 0.97 -3.96 5.17
CA ILE A 7 0.74 -4.45 3.79
C ILE A 7 -0.07 -5.76 3.81
N TYR A 8 0.27 -6.68 4.71
CA TYR A 8 -0.46 -7.93 4.89
C TYR A 8 -1.91 -7.71 5.32
N LYS A 9 -2.13 -6.83 6.32
CA LYS A 9 -3.48 -6.50 6.81
C LYS A 9 -4.30 -5.78 5.73
N LEU A 10 -3.68 -4.92 4.92
CA LEU A 10 -4.33 -4.28 3.79
C LEU A 10 -4.92 -5.34 2.84
N GLY A 11 -4.13 -6.36 2.47
CA GLY A 11 -4.60 -7.42 1.59
C GLY A 11 -5.69 -8.30 2.22
N GLN A 12 -5.53 -8.69 3.48
CA GLN A 12 -6.50 -9.57 4.16
C GLN A 12 -7.83 -8.86 4.48
N GLN A 13 -7.77 -7.63 4.99
CA GLN A 13 -8.95 -6.93 5.50
C GLN A 13 -9.68 -6.14 4.41
N SER A 14 -8.94 -5.54 3.48
CA SER A 14 -9.53 -4.71 2.41
C SER A 14 -9.74 -5.49 1.11
N LYS A 15 -9.31 -6.76 1.05
CA LYS A 15 -9.34 -7.59 -0.17
C LYS A 15 -8.65 -6.91 -1.36
N ILE A 16 -7.52 -6.26 -1.09
CA ILE A 16 -6.70 -5.57 -2.09
C ILE A 16 -5.46 -6.43 -2.36
N ALA A 17 -5.28 -6.91 -3.58
CA ALA A 17 -4.02 -7.51 -3.98
C ALA A 17 -2.93 -6.43 -3.96
N THR A 18 -1.79 -6.76 -3.35
CA THR A 18 -0.65 -5.82 -3.22
C THR A 18 0.55 -6.40 -3.93
N ASN A 19 1.11 -5.67 -4.88
CA ASN A 19 2.34 -6.04 -5.56
C ASN A 19 3.45 -5.01 -5.26
N ILE A 20 4.59 -5.46 -4.73
CA ILE A 20 5.71 -4.59 -4.41
C ILE A 20 6.50 -4.32 -5.69
N ARG A 21 6.41 -3.10 -6.21
CA ARG A 21 7.19 -2.66 -7.38
C ARG A 21 8.61 -2.27 -6.98
N ARG A 22 8.77 -1.56 -5.85
CA ARG A 22 10.06 -1.12 -5.29
C ARG A 22 9.95 -1.02 -3.77
N ALA A 23 11.06 -1.26 -3.07
CA ALA A 23 11.15 -1.05 -1.64
C ALA A 23 12.59 -0.73 -1.22
N ASP A 24 12.73 0.21 -0.30
CA ASP A 24 13.96 0.43 0.46
C ASP A 24 13.55 0.54 1.94
N VAL A 25 13.93 -0.45 2.74
CA VAL A 25 13.53 -0.56 4.14
C VAL A 25 14.76 -0.85 4.99
N ASN A 26 14.97 0.02 5.98
CA ASN A 26 16.09 0.00 6.91
C ASN A 26 15.54 -0.10 8.36
N GLY A 27 16.43 -0.12 9.36
CA GLY A 27 16.03 -0.32 10.77
C GLY A 27 15.20 0.82 11.39
N ASP A 28 15.29 2.04 10.83
CA ASP A 28 14.66 3.25 11.34
C ASP A 28 13.56 3.80 10.44
N LYS A 29 13.68 3.62 9.13
CA LYS A 29 12.78 4.17 8.10
C LYS A 29 12.73 3.27 6.87
N GLY A 30 11.85 3.63 5.94
CA GLY A 30 11.76 2.97 4.65
C GLY A 30 10.56 3.46 3.85
N TRP A 31 10.55 3.11 2.58
CA TRP A 31 9.44 3.37 1.66
C TRP A 31 9.19 2.13 0.79
N VAL A 32 7.94 2.01 0.35
CA VAL A 32 7.51 0.93 -0.56
C VAL A 32 6.62 1.56 -1.61
N VAL A 33 6.86 1.24 -2.88
CA VAL A 33 5.93 1.52 -3.98
C VAL A 33 5.12 0.25 -4.21
N LEU A 34 3.82 0.38 -3.98
CA LEU A 34 2.85 -0.70 -4.13
C LEU A 34 1.96 -0.43 -5.33
N GLU A 35 1.78 -1.46 -6.14
CA GLU A 35 0.62 -1.57 -7.00
C GLU A 35 -0.51 -2.23 -6.21
N LEU A 36 -1.71 -1.64 -6.31
CA LEU A 36 -2.89 -2.07 -5.60
C LEU A 36 -3.95 -2.49 -6.63
N GLU A 37 -4.44 -3.72 -6.51
CA GLU A 37 -5.46 -4.27 -7.40
C GLU A 37 -6.64 -4.77 -6.57
N ARG A 38 -7.87 -4.54 -7.02
CA ARG A 38 -9.07 -5.02 -6.33
C ARG A 38 -10.19 -5.31 -7.34
N GLU A 39 -10.95 -6.35 -7.08
CA GLU A 39 -12.22 -6.60 -7.77
C GLU A 39 -13.28 -5.59 -7.28
N GLY A 40 -13.69 -4.66 -8.15
CA GLY A 40 -14.57 -3.53 -7.81
C GLY A 40 -13.82 -2.19 -7.73
N LYS A 41 -14.36 -1.20 -7.01
CA LYS A 41 -13.92 0.21 -7.13
C LYS A 41 -13.42 0.90 -5.87
N ASP A 42 -13.28 0.21 -4.73
CA ASP A 42 -12.98 0.89 -3.47
C ASP A 42 -11.58 0.59 -2.93
N ILE A 43 -10.55 1.10 -3.59
CA ILE A 43 -9.16 1.11 -3.08
C ILE A 43 -8.99 2.21 -2.01
N GLU A 44 -9.78 3.29 -2.10
CA GLU A 44 -9.72 4.46 -1.21
C GLU A 44 -9.96 4.13 0.26
N HIS A 45 -10.85 3.18 0.56
CA HIS A 45 -11.03 2.69 1.94
C HIS A 45 -9.73 2.09 2.48
N GLY A 46 -9.04 1.26 1.68
CA GLY A 46 -7.77 0.65 2.07
C GLY A 46 -6.69 1.70 2.33
N ILE A 47 -6.61 2.72 1.46
CA ILE A 47 -5.70 3.86 1.64
C ILE A 47 -6.02 4.62 2.94
N THR A 48 -7.30 4.92 3.19
CA THR A 48 -7.76 5.60 4.42
C THR A 48 -7.41 4.79 5.68
N TRP A 49 -7.52 3.47 5.62
CA TRP A 49 -7.16 2.58 6.72
C TRP A 49 -5.65 2.60 7.01
N VAL A 50 -4.81 2.67 5.97
CA VAL A 50 -3.34 2.74 6.09
C VAL A 50 -2.92 4.08 6.67
N THR A 51 -3.48 5.19 6.17
CA THR A 51 -3.15 6.54 6.65
C THR A 51 -3.58 6.76 8.09
N GLY A 52 -4.71 6.20 8.52
CA GLY A 52 -5.16 6.19 9.91
C GLY A 52 -4.20 5.50 10.90
N ARG A 53 -3.22 4.73 10.42
CA ARG A 53 -2.16 4.09 11.23
C ARG A 53 -0.85 4.88 11.25
N GLY A 54 -0.87 6.11 10.76
CA GLY A 54 0.29 6.99 10.71
C GLY A 54 1.25 6.68 9.56
N VAL A 55 0.82 5.92 8.55
CA VAL A 55 1.59 5.68 7.34
C VAL A 55 1.26 6.78 6.33
N ARG A 56 2.28 7.49 5.85
CA ARG A 56 2.12 8.43 4.74
C ARG A 56 1.96 7.66 3.44
N VAL A 57 0.94 8.01 2.65
CA VAL A 57 0.68 7.45 1.32
C VAL A 57 0.60 8.61 0.34
N ASP A 58 1.47 8.61 -0.67
CA ASP A 58 1.42 9.55 -1.79
C ASP A 58 1.14 8.74 -3.07
N PRO A 59 0.15 9.12 -3.90
CA PRO A 59 -0.12 8.43 -5.15
C PRO A 59 1.05 8.60 -6.12
N VAL A 60 1.48 7.50 -6.74
CA VAL A 60 2.52 7.52 -7.77
C VAL A 60 1.86 7.65 -9.13
N ILE A 61 1.90 8.85 -9.71
CA ILE A 61 1.40 9.10 -11.07
C ILE A 61 2.53 8.71 -12.03
N GLY A 62 2.41 7.59 -12.75
CA GLY A 62 3.37 7.24 -13.82
C GLY A 62 3.59 5.77 -14.15
N ASP A 63 3.15 4.81 -13.32
CA ASP A 63 3.39 3.38 -13.55
C ASP A 63 2.15 2.63 -14.12
N ILE A 64 1.19 3.35 -14.72
CA ILE A 64 0.18 2.71 -15.59
C ILE A 64 0.86 2.43 -16.94
N VAL A 65 1.68 1.39 -16.99
CA VAL A 65 1.93 0.70 -18.26
C VAL A 65 0.75 -0.25 -18.41
N GLU A 66 -0.29 0.21 -19.12
CA GLU A 66 -1.21 -0.73 -19.76
C GLU A 66 -0.37 -1.62 -20.68
N GLY A 67 -0.27 -2.89 -20.31
CA GLY A 67 0.26 -3.98 -21.12
C GLY A 67 -0.75 -5.10 -21.17
#